data_AF-A0A7J8QA97-F1
#
_entry.id   AF-A0A7J8QA97-F1
#
_cell.length_a   1.000
_cell.length_b   1.000
_cell.length_c   1.000
_cell.angle_alpha   90.00
_cell.angle_beta   90.00
_cell.angle_gamma   90.00
#
_symmetry.space_group_name_H-M   'P 1'
#
loop_
_entity.id
_entity.type
_entity.pdbx_description
1 polymer ?
#
loop_
_entity_poly.entity_id
_entity_poly.type
_entity_poly.pdbx_seq_one_letter_code
_entity_poly.pdbx_strand_id
1 'polypeptide(L)'
;MAKVNKRLAVLVGCNYPNTQYELHGCINDVVAMKDVLVKRFGFDPTNIELLTDASAATGEGPSLMVLPTGENIKAALSKMVSQAEAGD
;
A
#
# COMPACT_ATOMS: atom_id res chain seq x y z
N MET A 1 -21.66 13.54 -19.04
CA MET A 1 -21.21 12.35 -18.29
C MET A 1 -20.76 12.81 -16.91
N ALA A 2 -21.16 12.15 -15.83
CA ALA A 2 -20.71 12.52 -14.48
C ALA A 2 -19.20 12.26 -14.35
N LYS A 3 -18.44 13.20 -13.77
CA LYS A 3 -17.02 13.03 -13.46
C LYS A 3 -16.91 11.85 -12.48
N VAL A 4 -16.16 10.81 -12.85
CA VAL A 4 -15.78 9.76 -11.89
C VAL A 4 -14.72 10.37 -10.97
N ASN A 5 -15.01 10.49 -9.68
CA ASN A 5 -14.06 11.05 -8.72
C ASN A 5 -12.85 10.13 -8.57
N LYS A 6 -11.66 10.73 -8.47
CA LYS A 6 -10.42 9.98 -8.33
C LYS A 6 -10.37 9.42 -6.91
N ARG A 7 -10.05 8.14 -6.77
CA ARG A 7 -9.89 7.48 -5.47
C ARG A 7 -8.47 7.00 -5.33
N LEU A 8 -7.77 7.51 -4.31
CA LEU A 8 -6.37 7.17 -4.02
C LEU A 8 -6.29 6.36 -2.73
N ALA A 9 -5.35 5.42 -2.64
CA ALA A 9 -5.07 4.70 -1.41
C ALA A 9 -3.57 4.43 -1.24
N VAL A 10 -3.11 4.46 0.00
CA VAL A 10 -1.81 3.94 0.43
C VAL A 10 -2.08 2.81 1.41
N LEU A 11 -1.56 1.62 1.13
CA LEU A 11 -1.71 0.43 1.95
C LEU A 11 -0.35 -0.01 2.48
N VAL A 12 -0.23 -0.21 3.78
CA VAL A 12 1.03 -0.53 4.46
C VAL A 12 0.84 -1.78 5.32
N GLY A 13 1.57 -2.85 4.99
CA GLY A 13 1.56 -4.10 5.76
C GLY A 13 2.97 -4.45 6.19
N CYS A 14 3.23 -4.48 7.50
CA CYS A 14 4.54 -4.81 8.06
C CYS A 14 4.45 -6.10 8.87
N ASN A 15 5.17 -7.14 8.44
CA ASN A 15 5.31 -8.39 9.17
C ASN A 15 6.59 -8.45 10.02
N TYR A 16 7.52 -7.51 9.87
CA TYR A 16 8.78 -7.45 10.61
C TYR A 16 9.56 -8.79 10.61
N PRO A 17 9.79 -9.42 9.43
CA PRO A 17 10.38 -10.76 9.35
C PRO A 17 11.78 -10.79 9.96
N ASN A 18 12.16 -11.91 10.57
CA ASN A 18 13.47 -12.10 11.21
C ASN A 18 13.73 -11.15 12.39
N THR A 19 12.67 -10.66 13.03
CA THR A 19 12.77 -9.85 14.26
C THR A 19 12.02 -10.52 15.41
N GLN A 20 12.29 -10.11 16.64
CA GLN A 20 11.53 -10.55 17.82
C GLN A 20 10.06 -10.09 17.82
N TYR A 21 9.66 -9.22 16.88
CA TYR A 21 8.32 -8.64 16.75
C TYR A 21 7.58 -9.13 15.50
N GLU A 22 8.00 -10.28 14.96
CA GLU A 22 7.46 -10.83 13.72
C GLU A 22 5.96 -11.12 13.80
N LEU A 23 5.24 -10.71 12.76
CA LEU A 23 3.80 -10.89 12.55
C LEU A 23 3.58 -11.67 11.24
N HIS A 24 2.39 -12.25 11.10
CA HIS A 24 2.09 -13.14 9.95
C HIS A 24 0.85 -12.70 9.16
N GLY A 25 0.10 -11.71 9.64
CA GLY A 25 -1.19 -11.31 9.07
C GLY A 25 -1.19 -10.00 8.29
N CYS A 26 -0.29 -9.07 8.60
CA CYS A 26 -0.41 -7.68 8.14
C CYS A 26 -0.29 -7.54 6.62
N ILE A 27 0.56 -8.34 5.98
CA ILE A 27 0.66 -8.38 4.51
C ILE A 27 -0.63 -8.93 3.89
N ASN A 28 -1.22 -9.98 4.47
CA ASN A 28 -2.47 -10.54 3.99
C ASN A 28 -3.62 -9.52 4.12
N ASP A 29 -3.67 -8.76 5.21
CA ASP A 29 -4.69 -7.73 5.45
C ASP A 29 -4.68 -6.67 4.35
N VAL A 30 -3.51 -6.16 3.96
CA VAL A 30 -3.42 -5.13 2.92
C VAL A 30 -3.64 -5.66 1.51
N VAL A 31 -3.28 -6.92 1.22
CA VAL A 31 -3.61 -7.58 -0.05
C VAL A 31 -5.12 -7.77 -0.17
N ALA A 32 -5.78 -8.26 0.89
CA ALA A 32 -7.23 -8.39 0.92
C ALA A 32 -7.94 -7.03 0.80
N MET A 33 -7.41 -6.00 1.46
CA MET A 33 -7.96 -4.64 1.35
C MET A 33 -7.81 -4.06 -0.05
N LYS A 34 -6.67 -4.25 -0.72
CA LYS A 34 -6.47 -3.85 -2.12
C LYS A 34 -7.54 -4.48 -3.02
N ASP A 35 -7.77 -5.77 -2.85
CA ASP A 35 -8.80 -6.50 -3.58
C ASP A 35 -10.21 -5.95 -3.35
N VAL A 36 -10.54 -5.60 -2.10
CA VAL A 36 -11.82 -4.96 -1.75
C VAL A 36 -11.95 -3.58 -2.40
N LEU A 37 -10.91 -2.74 -2.33
CA LEU A 37 -10.91 -1.40 -2.92
C LEU A 37 -11.13 -1.44 -4.43
N VAL A 38 -10.46 -2.36 -5.13
CA VAL A 38 -10.61 -2.52 -6.58
C VAL A 38 -11.96 -3.13 -6.94
N LYS A 39 -12.27 -4.32 -6.41
CA LYS A 39 -13.42 -5.12 -6.86
C LYS A 39 -14.76 -4.57 -6.38
N ARG A 40 -14.82 -3.98 -5.19
CA ARG A 40 -16.07 -3.49 -4.59
C ARG A 40 -16.22 -1.98 -4.67
N PHE A 41 -15.13 -1.25 -4.48
CA PHE A 41 -15.17 0.21 -4.46
C PHE A 41 -14.67 0.86 -5.76
N GLY A 42 -14.29 0.08 -6.77
CA GLY A 42 -13.94 0.61 -8.09
C GLY A 42 -12.72 1.52 -8.10
N PHE A 43 -11.79 1.34 -7.16
CA PHE A 43 -10.50 2.05 -7.22
C PHE A 43 -9.74 1.57 -8.45
N ASP A 44 -9.12 2.51 -9.17
CA ASP A 44 -8.12 2.16 -10.17
C ASP A 44 -6.90 1.54 -9.47
N PRO A 45 -6.46 0.32 -9.81
CA PRO A 45 -5.29 -0.30 -9.20
C PRO A 45 -4.01 0.54 -9.31
N THR A 46 -3.90 1.41 -10.31
CA THR A 46 -2.76 2.32 -10.50
C THR A 46 -2.74 3.48 -9.49
N ASN A 47 -3.87 3.75 -8.84
CA ASN A 47 -4.02 4.75 -7.77
C ASN A 47 -3.82 4.16 -6.36
N ILE A 48 -3.49 2.88 -6.25
CA ILE A 48 -3.24 2.21 -4.97
C ILE A 48 -1.74 1.93 -4.84
N GLU A 49 -1.09 2.62 -3.92
CA GLU A 49 0.30 2.38 -3.55
C GLU A 49 0.37 1.34 -2.41
N LEU A 50 1.17 0.29 -2.58
CA LEU A 50 1.27 -0.83 -1.62
C LEU A 50 2.72 -0.96 -1.14
N LEU A 51 2.92 -0.86 0.17
CA LEU A 51 4.22 -1.00 0.84
C LEU A 51 4.18 -2.24 1.75
N THR A 52 5.08 -3.19 1.51
CA THR A 52 5.19 -4.42 2.33
C THR A 52 6.64 -4.86 2.47
N ASP A 53 6.94 -5.54 3.57
CA ASP A 53 8.24 -6.14 3.85
C ASP A 53 8.33 -7.63 3.44
N ALA A 54 7.48 -8.07 2.50
CA ALA A 54 7.48 -9.44 1.98
C ALA A 54 8.86 -9.87 1.45
N SER A 55 9.53 -9.00 0.69
CA SER A 55 10.85 -9.28 0.11
C SER A 55 11.99 -9.33 1.15
N ALA A 56 11.78 -8.75 2.34
CA ALA A 56 12.76 -8.86 3.42
C ALA A 56 12.78 -10.27 4.05
N ALA A 57 11.73 -11.07 3.85
CA ALA A 57 11.65 -12.44 4.34
C ALA A 57 12.48 -13.44 3.52
N THR A 58 12.72 -13.18 2.23
CA THR A 58 13.38 -14.14 1.32
C THR A 58 14.89 -13.88 1.14
N GLY A 59 15.44 -12.81 1.72
CA GLY A 59 16.87 -12.47 1.61
C GLY A 59 17.31 -12.06 0.19
N GLU A 60 16.37 -12.01 -0.75
CA GLU A 60 16.62 -11.61 -2.14
C GLU A 60 16.47 -10.08 -2.21
N GLY A 61 17.42 -9.40 -2.88
CA GLY A 61 17.46 -7.94 -2.99
C GLY A 61 16.13 -7.34 -3.46
N PRO A 62 15.91 -6.02 -3.30
CA PRO A 62 14.58 -5.38 -3.33
C PRO A 62 13.81 -5.77 -4.59
N SER A 63 12.94 -6.77 -4.44
CA SER A 63 12.17 -7.35 -5.53
C SER A 63 10.98 -6.44 -5.78
N LEU A 64 11.13 -5.41 -6.62
CA LEU A 64 10.08 -4.52 -7.16
C LEU A 64 9.11 -3.85 -6.16
N MET A 65 9.19 -4.15 -4.87
CA MET A 65 8.30 -3.70 -3.80
C MET A 65 9.02 -2.69 -2.92
N VAL A 66 8.34 -1.57 -2.65
CA VAL A 66 8.84 -0.51 -1.78
C VAL A 66 8.71 -0.98 -0.33
N LEU A 67 9.85 -1.06 0.37
CA LEU A 67 9.87 -1.41 1.80
C LEU A 67 9.08 -0.39 2.62
N PRO A 68 8.34 -0.80 3.65
CA PRO A 68 7.54 0.08 4.48
C PRO A 68 8.39 0.78 5.55
N THR A 69 9.48 1.42 5.13
CA THR A 69 10.29 2.27 6.04
C THR A 69 9.50 3.52 6.41
N GLY A 70 9.86 4.15 7.55
CA GLY A 70 9.22 5.39 7.96
C GLY A 70 9.37 6.52 6.92
N GLU A 71 10.47 6.54 6.16
CA GLU A 71 10.68 7.48 5.05
C GLU A 71 9.72 7.19 3.89
N ASN A 72 9.64 5.95 3.43
CA ASN A 72 8.81 5.55 2.31
C ASN A 72 7.31 5.72 2.61
N ILE A 73 6.87 5.39 3.83
CA ILE A 73 5.48 5.60 4.26
C ILE A 73 5.13 7.09 4.24
N LYS A 74 6.00 7.95 4.79
CA LYS A 74 5.78 9.41 4.76
C LYS A 74 5.75 9.95 3.33
N ALA A 75 6.65 9.48 2.47
CA ALA A 75 6.71 9.88 1.06
C ALA A 75 5.42 9.47 0.31
N ALA A 76 4.97 8.23 0.47
CA ALA A 76 3.74 7.72 -0.16
C ALA A 76 2.50 8.51 0.30
N LEU A 77 2.36 8.74 1.61
CA LEU A 77 1.27 9.56 2.15
C LEU A 77 1.32 11.01 1.64
N SER A 78 2.50 11.62 1.61
CA SER A 78 2.67 13.00 1.13
C SER A 78 2.32 13.12 -0.35
N LYS A 79 2.74 12.14 -1.16
CA LYS A 79 2.40 12.03 -2.58
C LYS A 79 0.91 11.80 -2.82
N MET A 80 0.25 11.02 -1.97
CA MET A 80 -1.20 10.81 -2.08
C MET A 80 -1.96 12.12 -1.79
N VAL A 81 -1.61 12.80 -0.69
CA VAL A 81 -2.27 14.05 -0.29
C VAL A 81 -2.00 15.20 -1.27
N SER A 82 -0.80 15.29 -1.85
CA SER A 82 -0.47 16.34 -2.83
C SER A 82 -1.29 16.25 -4.13
N GLN A 83 -1.87 15.09 -4.40
CA GLN A 83 -2.72 14.84 -5.56
C GLN A 83 -4.21 15.01 -5.26
N ALA A 84 -4.61 15.24 -4.00
CA ALA A 84 -6.02 15.29 -3.63
C ALA A 84 -6.72 16.53 -4.24
N GLU A 85 -7.93 16.33 -4.74
CA GLU A 85 -8.80 17.38 -5.28
C GLU A 85 -10.14 17.44 -4.53
N ALA A 86 -10.87 18.54 -4.68
CA ALA A 86 -12.20 18.67 -4.09
C ALA A 86 -13.15 17.60 -4.66
N GLY A 87 -13.69 16.76 -3.77
CA GLY A 87 -14.60 15.67 -4.12
C GLY A 87 -13.96 14.29 -4.23
N ASP A 88 -12.64 14.18 -4.03
CA ASP A 88 -11.96 12.90 -3.78
C ASP A 88 -12.40 12.26 -2.45
#